data_AF-A0A816ASM0-F1
#
_entry.id   AF-A0A816ASM0-F1
#
_cell.length_a   1.000
_cell.length_b   1.000
_cell.length_c   1.000
_cell.angle_alpha   90.00
_cell.angle_beta   90.00
_cell.angle_gamma   90.00
#
_symmetry.space_group_name_H-M   'P 1'
#
loop_
_entity.id
_entity.type
_entity.pdbx_description
1 polymer ?
#
loop_
_entity_poly.entity_id
_entity_poly.type
_entity_poly.pdbx_seq_one_letter_code
_entity_poly.pdbx_strand_id
1 'polypeptide(L)'
;ARYYCRHCHHEQKPESIRKCIHYRIEDTSSGTKIRREMSKPRSDSITTYQCPPIQHAIKPFCFDTTGMFYWCPTQTFEQQAIDVRTKCELAHHVICCIFAEESSPVIGLRSFVMPLRASNFDENELKPIVFIGNGIFLRKEWRHICNFPKVYVVDGSPNDRATLRAINIHLCDMCVILSSASQHDQRQDRYLTDKAAILCSLNIKAMSFDTECTTTDRRYGTSIPLITELKNDTNVVFLDQDDDDDPNIDLYMTQPFACGTSFAISVLDSLMSATYFNENALTILRALITGGATPELEKILAEGAGMTQGSNSKEVLNNRRRPRVVLLPVENLIIDETNNTQQHSSVMMNAFWDANPTYGDLFVSLLMHRDWLCLGLYRLHNNPSLRPISQSNKRVVICSPPRTFPLLKSDLVYVIQQFQPKYDPPLNIEPEPIKTIDDNKQSNIVPEPLNTVMQMPYTIITKVTPITDDININDDNKI
;
A
#
# COMPACT_ATOMS: atom_id res chain seq x y z
N ALA A 1 27.49 -22.15 -31.64
CA ALA A 1 26.42 -22.86 -30.91
C ALA A 1 25.18 -22.91 -31.80
N ARG A 2 24.54 -24.07 -31.96
CA ARG A 2 23.28 -24.19 -32.72
C ARG A 2 22.13 -23.85 -31.78
N TYR A 3 21.38 -22.79 -32.06
CA TYR A 3 20.23 -22.37 -31.25
C TYR A 3 18.94 -22.96 -31.84
N TYR A 4 18.08 -23.52 -30.98
CA TYR A 4 16.81 -24.15 -31.35
C TYR A 4 15.63 -23.28 -30.89
N CYS A 5 14.61 -23.11 -31.74
CA CYS A 5 13.35 -22.48 -31.36
C CYS A 5 12.42 -23.51 -30.70
N ARG A 6 12.17 -23.37 -29.40
CA ARG A 6 11.31 -24.27 -28.60
C ARG A 6 9.83 -24.21 -29.01
N HIS A 7 9.42 -23.19 -29.77
CA HIS A 7 8.03 -22.95 -30.12
C HIS A 7 7.52 -23.77 -31.31
N CYS A 8 8.40 -24.26 -32.20
CA CYS A 8 7.98 -24.91 -33.45
C CYS A 8 8.18 -26.44 -33.51
N HIS A 9 8.99 -27.04 -32.63
CA HIS A 9 9.25 -28.48 -32.66
C HIS A 9 9.29 -29.04 -31.24
N HIS A 10 8.11 -29.42 -30.74
CA HIS A 10 8.00 -29.95 -29.39
C HIS A 10 8.32 -31.45 -29.31
N GLU A 11 8.29 -32.23 -30.41
CA GLU A 11 8.43 -33.70 -30.27
C GLU A 11 8.76 -34.57 -31.53
N GLN A 12 9.48 -34.10 -32.57
CA GLN A 12 9.85 -34.99 -33.70
C GLN A 12 11.27 -34.78 -34.30
N LYS A 13 11.77 -35.85 -34.94
CA LYS A 13 13.14 -36.14 -35.43
C LYS A 13 13.84 -35.02 -36.24
N PRO A 14 15.19 -34.93 -36.19
CA PRO A 14 15.99 -33.80 -36.67
C PRO A 14 15.99 -33.53 -38.19
N GLU A 15 15.35 -34.36 -39.01
CA GLU A 15 15.34 -34.20 -40.47
C GLU A 15 14.26 -33.23 -40.98
N SER A 16 13.22 -32.93 -40.18
CA SER A 16 12.15 -31.98 -40.53
C SER A 16 12.51 -30.50 -40.28
N ILE A 17 13.68 -30.24 -39.68
CA ILE A 17 14.16 -28.89 -39.30
C ILE A 17 14.57 -28.05 -40.53
N ARG A 18 14.87 -28.69 -41.67
CA ARG A 18 15.32 -27.99 -42.89
C ARG A 18 14.24 -27.19 -43.61
N LYS A 19 12.96 -27.31 -43.22
CA LYS A 19 11.82 -26.61 -43.85
C LYS A 19 11.20 -25.54 -42.95
N CYS A 20 11.82 -25.18 -41.83
CA CYS A 20 11.32 -24.11 -40.97
C CYS A 20 11.73 -22.74 -41.53
N ILE A 21 10.76 -21.82 -41.63
CA ILE A 21 10.93 -20.45 -42.17
C ILE A 21 11.94 -19.62 -41.36
N HIS A 22 12.25 -20.03 -40.12
CA HIS A 22 13.23 -19.38 -39.24
C HIS A 22 14.66 -19.94 -39.35
N TYR A 23 14.91 -20.92 -40.23
CA TYR A 23 16.22 -21.57 -40.35
C TYR A 23 17.03 -20.96 -41.52
N ARG A 24 18.03 -20.13 -41.20
CA ARG A 24 18.93 -19.51 -42.19
C ARG A 24 20.36 -19.97 -41.93
N ILE A 25 20.91 -20.80 -42.82
CA ILE A 25 22.36 -21.06 -42.89
C ILE A 25 22.93 -20.14 -43.98
N GLU A 26 23.87 -19.29 -43.61
CA GLU A 26 24.71 -18.56 -44.55
C GLU A 26 25.93 -19.43 -44.90
N ASP A 27 25.94 -20.02 -46.09
CA ASP A 27 27.17 -20.51 -46.71
C ASP A 27 27.73 -19.39 -47.60
N THR A 28 28.89 -18.87 -47.22
CA THR A 28 29.63 -17.84 -47.96
C THR A 28 30.37 -18.43 -49.16
N SER A 29 29.99 -18.05 -50.39
CA SER A 29 30.96 -17.88 -51.48
C SER A 29 30.45 -17.00 -52.63
N SER A 30 31.18 -15.89 -52.83
CA SER A 30 31.46 -15.17 -54.09
C SER A 30 30.33 -14.49 -54.88
N GLY A 31 30.43 -13.15 -55.02
CA GLY A 31 29.70 -12.42 -56.08
C GLY A 31 29.55 -10.90 -55.98
N THR A 32 30.63 -10.16 -55.69
CA THR A 32 30.93 -8.75 -56.06
C THR A 32 29.82 -7.71 -56.44
N LYS A 33 29.87 -6.60 -55.67
CA LYS A 33 29.62 -5.16 -55.99
C LYS A 33 28.14 -4.73 -56.09
N ILE A 34 27.63 -3.86 -55.21
CA ILE A 34 27.84 -2.39 -55.23
C ILE A 34 27.90 -1.76 -53.81
N ARG A 35 28.65 -0.65 -53.77
CA ARG A 35 29.29 0.13 -52.71
C ARG A 35 28.42 1.26 -52.13
N ARG A 36 28.53 1.50 -50.81
CA ARG A 36 28.78 2.81 -50.12
C ARG A 36 28.71 2.58 -48.59
N GLU A 37 29.83 2.27 -47.94
CA GLU A 37 30.77 3.19 -47.27
C GLU A 37 30.16 4.01 -46.11
N MET A 38 30.32 3.51 -44.87
CA MET A 38 31.01 4.27 -43.83
C MET A 38 31.71 3.34 -42.84
N SER A 39 32.93 3.72 -42.53
CA SER A 39 34.01 2.96 -41.92
C SER A 39 33.98 3.01 -40.39
N LYS A 40 34.23 1.84 -39.79
CA LYS A 40 34.83 1.59 -38.47
C LYS A 40 36.25 2.23 -38.35
N PRO A 41 37.01 2.12 -37.22
CA PRO A 41 36.69 1.76 -35.83
C PRO A 41 37.46 2.58 -34.75
N ARG A 42 37.11 2.29 -33.47
CA ARG A 42 38.01 1.83 -32.37
C ARG A 42 38.09 2.75 -31.14
N SER A 43 37.67 2.14 -30.02
CA SER A 43 38.00 2.39 -28.61
C SER A 43 37.95 3.84 -28.13
N ASP A 44 36.91 4.17 -27.36
CA ASP A 44 37.06 4.67 -26.00
C ASP A 44 35.69 4.68 -25.28
N SER A 45 35.69 4.17 -24.04
CA SER A 45 34.66 4.33 -23.00
C SER A 45 33.18 4.25 -23.44
N ILE A 46 32.58 3.06 -23.36
CA ILE A 46 31.15 2.97 -23.10
C ILE A 46 30.94 3.46 -21.67
N THR A 47 30.72 4.75 -21.51
CA THR A 47 30.16 5.30 -20.28
C THR A 47 28.75 4.74 -20.19
N THR A 48 28.60 3.65 -19.45
CA THR A 48 27.32 3.27 -18.87
C THR A 48 26.95 4.46 -18.00
N TYR A 49 26.12 5.37 -18.51
CA TYR A 49 25.46 6.33 -17.63
C TYR A 49 24.41 5.51 -16.87
N GLN A 50 24.90 4.90 -15.79
CA GLN A 50 24.06 4.56 -14.66
C GLN A 50 23.21 5.81 -14.39
N CYS A 51 21.88 5.65 -14.39
CA CYS A 51 21.09 6.48 -13.48
C CYS A 51 21.85 6.51 -12.16
N PRO A 52 22.05 7.67 -11.52
CA PRO A 52 22.81 7.73 -10.29
C PRO A 52 22.27 6.60 -9.41
N PRO A 53 23.12 5.64 -9.02
CA PRO A 53 22.65 4.60 -8.15
C PRO A 53 22.05 5.36 -6.98
N ILE A 54 20.81 5.02 -6.62
CA ILE A 54 20.26 5.42 -5.34
C ILE A 54 21.04 4.60 -4.30
N GLN A 55 22.35 4.84 -4.20
CA GLN A 55 23.16 4.62 -3.04
C GLN A 55 22.88 5.80 -2.12
N HIS A 56 21.64 5.90 -1.66
CA HIS A 56 21.49 6.28 -0.27
C HIS A 56 22.19 5.15 0.48
N ALA A 57 23.41 5.42 0.93
CA ALA A 57 23.91 4.76 2.13
C ALA A 57 22.73 4.72 3.10
N ILE A 58 22.28 3.52 3.46
CA ILE A 58 21.09 3.31 4.29
C ILE A 58 21.40 3.97 5.63
N LYS A 59 21.11 5.27 5.74
CA LYS A 59 20.94 5.93 7.02
C LYS A 59 19.69 5.27 7.58
N PRO A 60 19.76 4.67 8.77
CA PRO A 60 18.56 4.13 9.40
C PRO A 60 17.50 5.25 9.41
N PHE A 61 16.31 4.95 8.91
CA PHE A 61 15.24 5.93 8.89
C PHE A 61 15.04 6.45 10.31
N CYS A 62 14.94 7.77 10.40
CA CYS A 62 14.75 8.46 11.65
C CYS A 62 13.26 8.64 11.87
N PHE A 63 12.83 8.67 13.13
CA PHE A 63 11.45 8.97 13.46
C PHE A 63 11.29 10.45 13.76
N ASP A 64 10.05 10.91 13.77
CA ASP A 64 9.72 12.23 14.29
C ASP A 64 9.93 12.29 15.81
N THR A 65 9.88 13.48 16.39
CA THR A 65 10.03 13.70 17.85
C THR A 65 9.12 12.81 18.71
N THR A 66 7.92 12.49 18.24
CA THR A 66 6.96 11.65 18.99
C THR A 66 7.12 10.15 18.75
N GLY A 67 7.86 9.72 17.71
CA GLY A 67 7.99 8.31 17.31
C GLY A 67 6.77 7.75 16.57
N MET A 68 5.84 8.61 16.18
CA MET A 68 4.58 8.23 15.56
C MET A 68 4.70 8.08 14.04
N PHE A 69 5.66 8.76 13.41
CA PHE A 69 5.83 8.80 11.95
C PHE A 69 7.29 8.68 11.54
N TYR A 70 7.51 8.18 10.32
CA TYR A 70 8.81 8.22 9.67
C TYR A 70 9.17 9.65 9.25
N TRP A 71 10.42 10.02 9.50
CA TRP A 71 10.97 11.34 9.20
C TRP A 71 12.25 11.21 8.35
N CYS A 72 12.45 12.18 7.47
CA CYS A 72 13.71 12.37 6.77
C CYS A 72 14.15 13.83 6.77
N PRO A 73 15.45 14.09 6.55
CA PRO A 73 15.94 15.44 6.33
C PRO A 73 15.19 16.14 5.20
N THR A 74 15.12 17.47 5.25
CA THR A 74 14.41 18.28 4.26
C THR A 74 14.91 18.00 2.85
N GLN A 75 14.04 17.46 2.00
CA GLN A 75 14.30 17.20 0.59
C GLN A 75 13.89 18.38 -0.28
N THR A 76 14.65 18.67 -1.34
CA THR A 76 14.25 19.70 -2.31
C THR A 76 13.29 19.13 -3.35
N PHE A 77 12.45 20.00 -3.93
CA PHE A 77 11.46 19.60 -4.94
C PHE A 77 12.15 18.99 -6.17
N GLU A 78 13.28 19.56 -6.59
CA GLU A 78 14.04 19.14 -7.77
C GLU A 78 14.66 17.75 -7.59
N GLN A 79 15.04 17.38 -6.36
CA GLN A 79 15.61 16.06 -6.07
C GLN A 79 14.58 14.94 -6.18
N GLN A 80 13.32 15.24 -5.88
CA GLN A 80 12.22 14.26 -5.88
C GLN A 80 11.35 14.34 -7.14
N ALA A 81 11.70 15.23 -8.09
CA ALA A 81 11.00 15.36 -9.36
C ALA A 81 11.39 14.21 -10.31
N ILE A 82 10.40 13.45 -10.76
CA ILE A 82 10.57 12.40 -11.77
C ILE A 82 10.39 13.02 -13.15
N ASP A 83 11.41 12.86 -14.02
CA ASP A 83 11.28 13.20 -15.44
C ASP A 83 10.50 12.08 -16.15
N VAL A 84 9.36 12.43 -16.75
CA VAL A 84 8.47 11.53 -17.51
C VAL A 84 9.21 10.84 -18.67
N ARG A 85 10.30 11.43 -19.17
CA ARG A 85 11.11 10.86 -20.25
C ARG A 85 11.93 9.66 -19.78
N THR A 86 12.34 9.67 -18.52
CA THR A 86 12.99 8.52 -17.89
C THR A 86 11.91 7.62 -17.32
N LYS A 87 11.62 6.49 -18.00
CA LYS A 87 10.68 5.50 -17.48
C LYS A 87 11.06 5.13 -16.04
N CYS A 88 10.09 5.19 -15.14
CA CYS A 88 10.28 4.85 -13.74
C CYS A 88 9.92 3.38 -13.52
N GLU A 89 10.72 2.64 -12.75
CA GLU A 89 10.45 1.24 -12.40
C GLU A 89 9.74 1.14 -11.05
N LEU A 90 8.63 1.87 -10.88
CA LEU A 90 7.81 1.80 -9.67
C LEU A 90 6.73 0.72 -9.80
N ALA A 91 6.55 -0.05 -8.74
CA ALA A 91 5.48 -1.01 -8.53
C ALA A 91 4.99 -0.93 -7.08
N HIS A 92 3.75 -1.34 -6.80
CA HIS A 92 3.15 -1.30 -5.46
C HIS A 92 3.24 0.09 -4.79
N HIS A 93 2.92 1.13 -5.56
CA HIS A 93 3.00 2.52 -5.14
C HIS A 93 1.61 3.17 -5.15
N VAL A 94 1.49 4.32 -4.50
CA VAL A 94 0.27 5.15 -4.49
C VAL A 94 0.49 6.33 -5.44
N ILE A 95 -0.45 6.55 -6.35
CA ILE A 95 -0.46 7.71 -7.24
C ILE A 95 -1.52 8.68 -6.72
N CYS A 96 -1.19 9.97 -6.64
CA CYS A 96 -2.13 11.01 -6.29
C CYS A 96 -2.18 12.06 -7.40
N CYS A 97 -3.25 12.02 -8.18
CA CYS A 97 -3.58 12.96 -9.25
C CYS A 97 -4.24 14.20 -8.64
N ILE A 98 -3.57 15.35 -8.77
CA ILE A 98 -4.04 16.61 -8.20
C ILE A 98 -4.48 17.56 -9.30
N PHE A 99 -5.76 17.91 -9.27
CA PHE A 99 -6.32 18.99 -10.10
C PHE A 99 -6.36 20.27 -9.29
N ALA A 100 -5.37 21.13 -9.52
CA ALA A 100 -5.30 22.45 -8.90
C ALA A 100 -4.60 23.44 -9.85
N GLU A 101 -5.09 24.67 -9.87
CA GLU A 101 -4.47 25.79 -10.57
C GLU A 101 -3.48 26.50 -9.65
N GLU A 102 -2.63 27.37 -10.21
CA GLU A 102 -1.70 28.17 -9.41
C GLU A 102 -2.41 29.03 -8.36
N SER A 103 -3.57 29.59 -8.69
CA SER A 103 -4.37 30.44 -7.79
C SER A 103 -5.23 29.65 -6.79
N SER A 104 -5.24 28.32 -6.88
CA SER A 104 -6.06 27.47 -6.03
C SER A 104 -5.57 27.47 -4.58
N PRO A 105 -6.49 27.34 -3.60
CA PRO A 105 -6.14 27.18 -2.20
C PRO A 105 -5.38 25.85 -1.98
N VAL A 106 -4.63 25.80 -0.88
CA VAL A 106 -3.95 24.56 -0.44
C VAL A 106 -4.99 23.48 -0.09
N ILE A 107 -4.70 22.25 -0.48
CA ILE A 107 -5.49 21.05 -0.15
C ILE A 107 -5.03 20.51 1.22
N GLY A 108 -3.73 20.64 1.53
CA GLY A 108 -3.13 20.05 2.72
C GLY A 108 -2.68 18.61 2.50
N LEU A 109 -1.80 18.38 1.50
CA LEU A 109 -1.30 17.05 1.13
C LEU A 109 -0.59 16.32 2.29
N ARG A 110 -0.15 17.08 3.28
CA ARG A 110 0.42 16.55 4.51
C ARG A 110 -0.53 15.58 5.23
N SER A 111 -1.82 15.91 5.32
CA SER A 111 -2.82 15.06 5.98
C SER A 111 -3.04 13.74 5.25
N PHE A 112 -2.74 13.70 3.95
CA PHE A 112 -2.76 12.50 3.12
C PHE A 112 -1.49 11.64 3.29
N VAL A 113 -0.31 12.26 3.32
CA VAL A 113 0.98 11.53 3.43
C VAL A 113 1.20 10.98 4.84
N MET A 114 0.79 11.72 5.88
CA MET A 114 1.11 11.40 7.27
C MET A 114 0.65 9.99 7.69
N PRO A 115 -0.62 9.56 7.46
CA PRO A 115 -1.06 8.20 7.80
C PRO A 115 -0.29 7.10 7.06
N LEU A 116 0.08 7.35 5.80
CA LEU A 116 0.85 6.42 4.96
C LEU A 116 2.34 6.34 5.33
N ARG A 117 2.76 7.14 6.32
CA ARG A 117 4.12 7.17 6.88
C ARG A 117 4.11 6.93 8.38
N ALA A 118 3.05 6.33 8.92
CA ALA A 118 2.98 5.94 10.31
C ALA A 118 4.06 4.89 10.66
N SER A 119 4.56 4.96 11.89
CA SER A 119 5.66 4.12 12.39
C SER A 119 5.26 2.68 12.72
N ASN A 120 3.96 2.37 12.62
CA ASN A 120 3.36 1.03 12.71
C ASN A 120 3.42 0.26 11.38
N PHE A 121 4.16 0.76 10.39
CA PHE A 121 4.57 0.02 9.19
C PHE A 121 6.07 -0.26 9.24
N ASP A 122 6.47 -1.41 8.70
CA ASP A 122 7.87 -1.67 8.44
C ASP A 122 8.35 -0.83 7.25
N GLU A 123 9.63 -0.50 7.23
CA GLU A 123 10.23 0.34 6.17
C GLU A 123 9.99 -0.20 4.76
N ASN A 124 10.07 -1.53 4.62
CA ASN A 124 9.87 -2.24 3.36
C ASN A 124 8.39 -2.24 2.92
N GLU A 125 7.47 -2.07 3.87
CA GLU A 125 6.02 -2.01 3.63
C GLU A 125 5.55 -0.59 3.23
N LEU A 126 6.38 0.44 3.47
CA LEU A 126 6.08 1.81 3.08
C LEU A 126 5.98 1.94 1.56
N LYS A 127 4.76 2.21 1.10
CA LYS A 127 4.45 2.43 -0.31
C LYS A 127 4.99 3.78 -0.78
N PRO A 128 5.75 3.83 -1.89
CA PRO A 128 6.12 5.09 -2.53
C PRO A 128 4.86 5.90 -2.90
N ILE A 129 4.90 7.22 -2.74
CA ILE A 129 3.79 8.11 -3.14
C ILE A 129 4.29 8.99 -4.29
N VAL A 130 3.53 9.05 -5.38
CA VAL A 130 3.83 9.90 -6.54
C VAL A 130 2.71 10.90 -6.72
N PHE A 131 3.02 12.19 -6.56
CA PHE A 131 2.09 13.28 -6.84
C PHE A 131 2.21 13.74 -8.29
N ILE A 132 1.08 13.88 -8.99
CA ILE A 132 1.02 14.40 -10.35
C ILE A 132 0.15 15.64 -10.35
N GLY A 133 0.66 16.75 -10.88
CA GLY A 133 -0.10 17.98 -10.97
C GLY A 133 0.75 19.15 -11.43
N ASN A 134 0.18 20.35 -11.29
CA ASN A 134 0.89 21.59 -11.61
C ASN A 134 2.07 21.80 -10.66
N GLY A 135 3.30 21.88 -11.18
CA GLY A 135 4.51 22.05 -10.38
C GLY A 135 4.53 23.31 -9.53
N ILE A 136 3.90 24.41 -9.97
CA ILE A 136 3.82 25.65 -9.17
C ILE A 136 2.94 25.42 -7.94
N PHE A 137 1.78 24.76 -8.11
CA PHE A 137 0.92 24.39 -7.00
C PHE A 137 1.61 23.43 -6.04
N LEU A 138 2.22 22.36 -6.56
CA LEU A 138 2.91 21.35 -5.75
C LEU A 138 4.07 21.94 -4.94
N ARG A 139 4.78 22.95 -5.46
CA ARG A 139 5.84 23.66 -4.72
C ARG A 139 5.30 24.42 -3.50
N LYS A 140 4.06 24.93 -3.54
CA LYS A 140 3.42 25.58 -2.38
C LYS A 140 3.19 24.58 -1.25
N GLU A 141 2.71 23.39 -1.59
CA GLU A 141 2.46 22.29 -0.65
C GLU A 141 3.76 21.58 -0.19
N TRP A 142 4.83 21.62 -1.00
CA TRP A 142 6.07 20.89 -0.75
C TRP A 142 6.69 21.17 0.62
N ARG A 143 6.57 22.41 1.12
CA ARG A 143 7.05 22.80 2.46
C ARG A 143 6.47 21.93 3.57
N HIS A 144 5.27 21.37 3.39
CA HIS A 144 4.58 20.55 4.39
C HIS A 144 4.86 19.05 4.26
N ILE A 145 5.46 18.60 3.15
CA ILE A 145 5.69 17.17 2.86
C ILE A 145 7.17 16.80 2.64
N CYS A 146 8.07 17.77 2.59
CA CYS A 146 9.50 17.57 2.30
C CYS A 146 10.26 16.68 3.32
N ASN A 147 9.69 16.48 4.52
CA ASN A 147 10.26 15.65 5.60
C ASN A 147 9.74 14.20 5.62
N PHE A 148 9.00 13.76 4.60
CA PHE A 148 8.55 12.38 4.49
C PHE A 148 9.38 11.58 3.48
N PRO A 149 9.72 10.31 3.79
CA PRO A 149 10.49 9.47 2.89
C PRO A 149 9.66 8.92 1.73
N LYS A 150 10.31 8.53 0.62
CA LYS A 150 9.68 7.87 -0.54
C LYS A 150 8.50 8.68 -1.12
N VAL A 151 8.62 10.00 -1.19
CA VAL A 151 7.62 10.90 -1.79
C VAL A 151 8.22 11.54 -3.03
N TYR A 152 7.57 11.34 -4.17
CA TYR A 152 8.01 11.80 -5.47
C TYR A 152 6.96 12.72 -6.10
N VAL A 153 7.41 13.58 -7.01
CA VAL A 153 6.54 14.53 -7.72
C VAL A 153 6.77 14.45 -9.22
N VAL A 154 5.71 14.64 -9.98
CA VAL A 154 5.73 14.75 -11.44
C VAL A 154 5.04 16.05 -11.80
N ASP A 155 5.79 16.96 -12.43
CA ASP A 155 5.24 18.20 -12.97
C ASP A 155 4.58 17.90 -14.32
N GLY A 156 3.25 17.85 -14.33
CA GLY A 156 2.48 17.43 -15.48
C GLY A 156 0.98 17.35 -15.23
N SER A 157 0.19 17.25 -16.30
CA SER A 157 -1.26 17.08 -16.17
C SER A 157 -1.60 15.61 -15.87
N PRO A 158 -2.45 15.32 -14.88
CA PRO A 158 -2.93 13.95 -14.63
C PRO A 158 -3.74 13.34 -15.78
N ASN A 159 -4.19 14.15 -16.75
CA ASN A 159 -4.90 13.68 -17.93
C ASN A 159 -3.96 13.16 -19.03
N ASP A 160 -2.66 13.46 -18.94
CA ASP A 160 -1.69 12.98 -19.91
C ASP A 160 -1.38 11.49 -19.71
N ARG A 161 -1.80 10.68 -20.68
CA ARG A 161 -1.56 9.24 -20.68
C ARG A 161 -0.08 8.87 -20.75
N ALA A 162 0.76 9.71 -21.36
CA ALA A 162 2.19 9.44 -21.42
C ALA A 162 2.80 9.47 -20.00
N THR A 163 2.44 10.49 -19.22
CA THR A 163 2.80 10.60 -17.81
C THR A 163 2.32 9.40 -16.98
N LEU A 164 1.04 9.03 -17.09
CA LEU A 164 0.48 7.89 -16.35
C LEU A 164 1.13 6.54 -16.73
N ARG A 165 1.55 6.38 -17.99
CA ARG A 165 2.29 5.20 -18.44
C ARG A 165 3.73 5.19 -17.93
N ALA A 166 4.41 6.34 -17.90
CA ALA A 166 5.80 6.44 -17.46
C ALA A 166 6.00 6.06 -15.99
N ILE A 167 4.98 6.27 -15.16
CA ILE A 167 4.97 5.90 -13.73
C ILE A 167 4.40 4.49 -13.46
N ASN A 168 4.03 3.74 -14.51
CA ASN A 168 3.40 2.42 -14.40
C ASN A 168 2.10 2.41 -13.57
N ILE A 169 1.11 3.23 -13.94
CA ILE A 169 -0.20 3.26 -13.25
C ILE A 169 -0.87 1.87 -13.11
N HIS A 170 -0.66 0.94 -14.04
CA HIS A 170 -1.20 -0.42 -13.96
C HIS A 170 -0.66 -1.24 -12.77
N LEU A 171 0.53 -0.91 -12.27
CA LEU A 171 1.19 -1.55 -11.12
C LEU A 171 1.00 -0.78 -9.81
N CYS A 172 0.16 0.26 -9.78
CA CYS A 172 -0.13 0.99 -8.54
C CYS A 172 -1.07 0.19 -7.63
N ASP A 173 -0.94 0.39 -6.32
CA ASP A 173 -1.85 -0.21 -5.35
C ASP A 173 -3.13 0.63 -5.19
N MET A 174 -3.04 1.95 -5.44
CA MET A 174 -4.17 2.86 -5.43
C MET A 174 -3.84 4.13 -6.23
N CYS A 175 -4.79 4.60 -7.04
CA CYS A 175 -4.77 5.91 -7.68
C CYS A 175 -5.82 6.82 -7.02
N VAL A 176 -5.38 7.89 -6.37
CA VAL A 176 -6.24 8.86 -5.70
C VAL A 176 -6.37 10.09 -6.59
N ILE A 177 -7.59 10.56 -6.82
CA ILE A 177 -7.88 11.76 -7.60
C ILE A 177 -8.46 12.81 -6.66
N LEU A 178 -7.74 13.93 -6.52
CA LEU A 178 -8.12 15.07 -5.67
C LEU A 178 -8.35 16.31 -6.53
N SER A 179 -9.32 17.12 -6.14
CA SER A 179 -9.70 18.34 -6.88
C SER A 179 -9.78 19.54 -5.94
N SER A 180 -8.84 20.48 -6.07
CA SER A 180 -8.93 21.75 -5.35
C SER A 180 -10.09 22.58 -5.90
N ALA A 181 -10.80 23.30 -5.02
CA ALA A 181 -11.79 24.27 -5.47
C ALA A 181 -11.08 25.44 -6.17
N SER A 182 -11.37 25.66 -7.44
CA SER A 182 -10.92 26.88 -8.11
C SER A 182 -11.86 28.03 -7.76
N GLN A 183 -11.36 29.26 -7.74
CA GLN A 183 -12.21 30.45 -7.57
C GLN A 183 -13.25 30.58 -8.70
N HIS A 184 -12.98 29.95 -9.85
CA HIS A 184 -13.90 29.88 -10.98
C HIS A 184 -15.06 28.89 -10.77
N ASP A 185 -14.88 27.84 -9.96
CA ASP A 185 -15.92 26.84 -9.69
C ASP A 185 -17.10 27.42 -8.91
N GLN A 186 -16.88 28.47 -8.11
CA GLN A 186 -17.95 29.14 -7.37
C GLN A 186 -18.95 29.90 -8.27
N ARG A 187 -18.59 30.15 -9.54
CA ARG A 187 -19.43 30.86 -10.51
C ARG A 187 -20.02 29.95 -11.59
N GLN A 188 -19.66 28.66 -11.60
CA GLN A 188 -20.12 27.69 -12.59
C GLN A 188 -21.23 26.80 -12.03
N ASP A 189 -21.91 26.08 -12.92
CA ASP A 189 -22.92 25.10 -12.54
C ASP A 189 -22.32 24.01 -11.64
N ARG A 190 -23.05 23.65 -10.58
CA ARG A 190 -22.66 22.62 -9.60
C ARG A 190 -22.35 21.25 -10.23
N TYR A 191 -22.96 20.96 -11.37
CA TYR A 191 -22.70 19.73 -12.13
C TYR A 191 -21.30 19.70 -12.77
N LEU A 192 -20.68 20.87 -13.02
CA LEU A 192 -19.38 20.97 -13.67
C LEU A 192 -18.20 20.97 -12.68
N THR A 193 -18.46 21.12 -11.39
CA THR A 193 -17.44 21.23 -10.35
C THR A 193 -16.47 20.03 -10.33
N ASP A 194 -16.97 18.82 -10.61
CA ASP A 194 -16.17 17.58 -10.56
C ASP A 194 -15.70 17.10 -11.95
N LYS A 195 -15.86 17.92 -13.00
CA LYS A 195 -15.56 17.55 -14.39
C LYS A 195 -14.14 16.98 -14.55
N ALA A 196 -13.13 17.63 -13.95
CA ALA A 196 -11.74 17.22 -14.10
C ALA A 196 -11.47 15.85 -13.44
N ALA A 197 -12.05 15.61 -12.26
CA ALA A 197 -11.88 14.37 -11.52
C ALA A 197 -12.55 13.19 -12.23
N ILE A 198 -13.78 13.38 -12.71
CA ILE A 198 -14.54 12.37 -13.47
C ILE A 198 -13.84 12.04 -14.80
N LEU A 199 -13.42 13.05 -15.56
CA LEU A 199 -12.70 12.84 -16.82
C LEU A 199 -11.38 12.08 -16.60
N CYS A 200 -10.66 12.35 -15.52
CA CYS A 200 -9.44 11.62 -15.16
C CYS A 200 -9.73 10.15 -14.85
N SER A 201 -10.76 9.88 -14.04
CA SER A 201 -11.19 8.53 -13.69
C SER A 201 -11.58 7.73 -14.95
N LEU A 202 -12.42 8.30 -15.81
CA LEU A 202 -12.81 7.68 -17.09
C LEU A 202 -11.61 7.48 -18.03
N ASN A 203 -10.68 8.45 -18.06
CA ASN A 203 -9.47 8.36 -18.86
C ASN A 203 -8.60 7.17 -18.44
N ILE A 204 -8.40 6.98 -17.12
CA ILE A 204 -7.65 5.85 -16.56
C ILE A 204 -8.34 4.53 -16.87
N LYS A 205 -9.67 4.44 -16.65
CA LYS A 205 -10.46 3.23 -16.96
C LYS A 205 -10.37 2.84 -18.44
N ALA A 206 -10.30 3.82 -19.34
CA ALA A 206 -10.19 3.62 -20.79
C ALA A 206 -8.77 3.27 -21.29
N MET A 207 -7.75 3.22 -20.42
CA MET A 207 -6.40 2.82 -20.83
C MET A 207 -6.30 1.30 -21.01
N SER A 208 -5.50 0.87 -21.97
CA SER A 208 -5.09 -0.52 -22.17
C SER A 208 -3.57 -0.67 -22.06
N PHE A 209 -3.11 -1.81 -21.54
CA PHE A 209 -1.69 -2.10 -21.35
C PHE A 209 -1.31 -3.40 -22.06
N ASP A 210 -0.28 -3.34 -22.89
CA ASP A 210 0.24 -4.49 -23.61
C ASP A 210 1.20 -5.25 -22.69
N THR A 211 0.67 -6.23 -21.95
CA THR A 211 1.49 -7.12 -21.11
C THR A 211 1.93 -8.34 -21.91
N GLU A 212 3.10 -8.26 -22.53
CA GLU A 212 3.84 -9.45 -23.00
C GLU A 212 4.65 -10.13 -21.87
N CYS A 213 4.71 -9.58 -20.64
CA CYS A 213 5.74 -10.00 -19.68
C CYS A 213 5.39 -10.09 -18.17
N THR A 214 4.15 -9.91 -17.70
CA THR A 214 3.87 -10.06 -16.25
C THR A 214 2.52 -10.72 -15.95
N THR A 215 2.55 -11.61 -14.94
CA THR A 215 1.52 -12.53 -14.47
C THR A 215 0.33 -11.87 -13.76
N THR A 216 0.13 -10.57 -13.94
CA THR A 216 -0.92 -9.80 -13.24
C THR A 216 -2.00 -9.37 -14.23
N ASP A 217 -3.24 -9.79 -13.98
CA ASP A 217 -4.47 -9.64 -14.78
C ASP A 217 -4.91 -8.19 -15.14
N ARG A 218 -4.06 -7.18 -14.96
CA ARG A 218 -4.39 -5.78 -15.18
C ARG A 218 -4.10 -5.30 -16.60
N ARG A 219 -4.65 -6.00 -17.59
CA ARG A 219 -4.55 -5.61 -19.01
C ARG A 219 -5.35 -4.35 -19.34
N TYR A 220 -6.39 -4.11 -18.54
CA TYR A 220 -7.34 -3.02 -18.75
C TYR A 220 -7.34 -2.05 -17.57
N GLY A 221 -7.47 -0.77 -17.87
CA GLY A 221 -7.54 0.30 -16.88
C GLY A 221 -8.72 0.18 -15.91
N THR A 222 -9.78 -0.52 -16.29
CA THR A 222 -10.94 -0.83 -15.43
C THR A 222 -10.58 -1.64 -14.18
N SER A 223 -9.44 -2.35 -14.21
CA SER A 223 -8.93 -3.14 -13.08
C SER A 223 -8.02 -2.34 -12.13
N ILE A 224 -7.73 -1.08 -12.45
CA ILE A 224 -6.88 -0.21 -11.63
C ILE A 224 -7.72 0.30 -10.45
N PRO A 225 -7.27 0.08 -9.20
CA PRO A 225 -7.95 0.61 -8.02
C PRO A 225 -7.82 2.12 -7.98
N LEU A 226 -8.96 2.80 -7.97
CA LEU A 226 -9.06 4.25 -7.97
C LEU A 226 -10.02 4.72 -6.89
N ILE A 227 -9.71 5.84 -6.24
CA ILE A 227 -10.69 6.59 -5.45
C ILE A 227 -10.71 8.04 -5.93
N THR A 228 -11.92 8.54 -6.18
CA THR A 228 -12.17 9.89 -6.69
C THR A 228 -12.88 10.70 -5.63
N GLU A 229 -12.31 11.84 -5.25
CA GLU A 229 -12.99 12.84 -4.43
C GLU A 229 -14.07 13.55 -5.25
N LEU A 230 -15.29 13.62 -4.72
CA LEU A 230 -16.41 14.34 -5.31
C LEU A 230 -16.92 15.44 -4.37
N LYS A 231 -17.18 16.62 -4.93
CA LYS A 231 -17.82 17.73 -4.21
C LYS A 231 -19.34 17.68 -4.32
N ASN A 232 -19.86 17.15 -5.42
CA ASN A 232 -21.30 17.03 -5.64
C ASN A 232 -21.74 15.56 -5.73
N ASP A 233 -22.60 15.15 -4.80
CA ASP A 233 -23.05 13.76 -4.66
C ASP A 233 -23.75 13.24 -5.92
N THR A 234 -24.53 14.08 -6.61
CA THR A 234 -25.25 13.67 -7.83
C THR A 234 -24.34 13.30 -8.98
N ASN A 235 -23.05 13.69 -8.93
CA ASN A 235 -22.09 13.40 -10.00
C ASN A 235 -21.51 11.98 -9.90
N VAL A 236 -21.81 11.23 -8.83
CA VAL A 236 -21.31 9.87 -8.62
C VAL A 236 -21.69 8.90 -9.74
N VAL A 237 -22.86 9.11 -10.35
CA VAL A 237 -23.40 8.33 -11.48
C VAL A 237 -22.47 8.32 -12.70
N PHE A 238 -21.65 9.37 -12.87
CA PHE A 238 -20.75 9.47 -14.02
C PHE A 238 -19.47 8.63 -13.89
N LEU A 239 -19.23 8.01 -12.73
CA LEU A 239 -18.01 7.25 -12.50
C LEU A 239 -18.08 5.84 -13.10
N ASP A 240 -19.23 5.18 -13.03
CA ASP A 240 -19.42 3.81 -13.52
C ASP A 240 -20.56 3.76 -14.54
N GLN A 241 -20.25 3.29 -15.75
CA GLN A 241 -21.21 3.21 -16.87
C GLN A 241 -22.07 1.94 -16.85
N ASP A 242 -21.78 1.01 -15.94
CA ASP A 242 -22.44 -0.29 -15.83
C ASP A 242 -23.50 -0.33 -14.72
N ASP A 243 -23.74 0.80 -14.03
CA ASP A 243 -24.73 0.91 -12.94
C ASP A 243 -26.12 1.26 -13.49
N ASP A 244 -27.17 0.83 -12.81
CA ASP A 244 -28.54 1.21 -13.15
C ASP A 244 -28.82 2.61 -12.58
N ASP A 245 -28.49 3.65 -13.35
CA ASP A 245 -28.53 5.05 -12.94
C ASP A 245 -29.94 5.55 -12.58
N ASP A 246 -30.35 5.46 -11.31
CA ASP A 246 -31.49 6.22 -10.77
C ASP A 246 -30.98 7.47 -10.01
N PRO A 247 -31.25 8.68 -10.53
CA PRO A 247 -30.79 9.92 -9.92
C PRO A 247 -31.41 10.21 -8.53
N ASN A 248 -32.42 9.45 -8.11
CA ASN A 248 -33.08 9.62 -6.82
C ASN A 248 -32.51 8.73 -5.71
N ILE A 249 -31.51 7.89 -6.00
CA ILE A 249 -30.88 7.04 -5.01
C ILE A 249 -29.87 7.84 -4.19
N ASP A 250 -29.88 7.64 -2.88
CA ASP A 250 -28.92 8.25 -1.97
C ASP A 250 -27.48 7.80 -2.28
N LEU A 251 -26.51 8.68 -2.05
CA LEU A 251 -25.09 8.42 -2.33
C LEU A 251 -24.60 7.07 -1.79
N TYR A 252 -24.99 6.70 -0.56
CA TYR A 252 -24.51 5.48 0.10
C TYR A 252 -25.01 4.17 -0.54
N MET A 253 -26.07 4.25 -1.35
CA MET A 253 -26.64 3.12 -2.08
C MET A 253 -26.09 2.97 -3.49
N THR A 254 -25.34 3.96 -3.98
CA THR A 254 -24.73 3.93 -5.32
C THR A 254 -23.58 2.92 -5.38
N GLN A 255 -23.40 2.26 -6.53
CA GLN A 255 -22.34 1.26 -6.69
C GLN A 255 -20.93 1.84 -6.48
N PRO A 256 -20.57 3.03 -7.01
CA PRO A 256 -19.21 3.57 -6.87
C PRO A 256 -18.85 3.84 -5.40
N PHE A 257 -19.82 4.28 -4.59
CA PHE A 257 -19.63 4.52 -3.17
C PHE A 257 -19.49 3.21 -2.39
N ALA A 258 -20.40 2.25 -2.61
CA ALA A 258 -20.36 0.95 -1.95
C ALA A 258 -19.09 0.15 -2.27
N CYS A 259 -18.49 0.38 -3.45
CA CYS A 259 -17.22 -0.23 -3.84
C CYS A 259 -15.97 0.48 -3.28
N GLY A 260 -16.13 1.67 -2.69
CA GLY A 260 -15.03 2.51 -2.20
C GLY A 260 -14.25 3.23 -3.31
N THR A 261 -14.86 3.43 -4.49
CA THR A 261 -14.22 4.14 -5.62
C THR A 261 -14.53 5.63 -5.68
N SER A 262 -15.56 6.07 -4.94
CA SER A 262 -15.91 7.48 -4.78
C SER A 262 -15.95 7.86 -3.31
N PHE A 263 -15.46 9.05 -2.99
CA PHE A 263 -15.56 9.63 -1.66
C PHE A 263 -16.11 11.05 -1.77
N ALA A 264 -17.27 11.30 -1.16
CA ALA A 264 -17.87 12.63 -1.15
C ALA A 264 -17.69 13.33 0.19
N ILE A 265 -17.49 14.65 0.14
CA ILE A 265 -17.27 15.47 1.33
C ILE A 265 -18.53 15.52 2.22
N SER A 266 -19.72 15.45 1.63
CA SER A 266 -21.03 15.48 2.31
C SER A 266 -21.17 14.39 3.39
N VAL A 267 -20.49 13.26 3.25
CA VAL A 267 -20.51 12.17 4.24
C VAL A 267 -19.92 12.61 5.59
N LEU A 268 -18.99 13.58 5.56
CA LEU A 268 -18.39 14.14 6.78
C LEU A 268 -19.35 15.07 7.53
N ASP A 269 -20.44 15.56 6.94
CA ASP A 269 -21.43 16.36 7.66
C ASP A 269 -22.14 15.53 8.74
N SER A 270 -22.32 14.24 8.48
CA SER A 270 -22.85 13.27 9.47
C SER A 270 -21.87 13.04 10.62
N LEU A 271 -20.59 13.31 10.42
CA LEU A 271 -19.61 13.23 11.51
C LEU A 271 -19.89 14.31 12.56
N MET A 272 -20.29 15.53 12.14
CA MET A 272 -20.60 16.61 13.10
C MET A 272 -21.68 16.20 14.11
N SER A 273 -22.76 15.57 13.64
CA SER A 273 -23.81 15.08 14.53
C SER A 273 -23.33 13.95 15.43
N ALA A 274 -22.55 12.99 14.89
CA ALA A 274 -21.97 11.91 15.69
C ALA A 274 -21.05 12.44 16.81
N THR A 275 -20.25 13.47 16.52
CA THR A 275 -19.34 14.09 17.51
C THR A 275 -20.09 14.89 18.58
N TYR A 276 -21.25 15.45 18.24
CA TYR A 276 -22.10 16.12 19.21
C TYR A 276 -22.65 15.14 20.24
N PHE A 277 -23.08 13.94 19.81
CA PHE A 277 -23.60 12.92 20.74
C PHE A 277 -22.50 12.17 21.49
N ASN A 278 -21.34 11.99 20.88
CA ASN A 278 -20.23 11.29 21.49
C ASN A 278 -18.90 11.98 21.17
N GLU A 279 -18.38 12.72 22.15
CA GLU A 279 -17.11 13.43 22.06
C GLU A 279 -15.94 12.48 21.74
N ASN A 280 -15.99 11.24 22.24
CA ASN A 280 -14.93 10.25 22.03
C ASN A 280 -14.91 9.68 20.60
N ALA A 281 -16.02 9.79 19.85
CA ALA A 281 -16.10 9.23 18.50
C ALA A 281 -15.07 9.87 17.55
N LEU A 282 -14.93 11.19 17.62
CA LEU A 282 -13.92 11.91 16.82
C LEU A 282 -12.50 11.51 17.20
N THR A 283 -12.24 11.37 18.50
CA THR A 283 -10.92 11.00 19.02
C THR A 283 -10.51 9.61 18.54
N ILE A 284 -11.43 8.64 18.57
CA ILE A 284 -11.19 7.29 18.05
C ILE A 284 -10.95 7.31 16.54
N LEU A 285 -11.79 8.01 15.77
CA LEU A 285 -11.63 8.11 14.33
C LEU A 285 -10.33 8.80 13.93
N ARG A 286 -9.95 9.88 14.62
CA ARG A 286 -8.65 10.56 14.42
C ARG A 286 -7.51 9.60 14.74
N ALA A 287 -7.55 8.87 15.85
CA ALA A 287 -6.49 7.92 16.20
C ALA A 287 -6.33 6.81 15.15
N LEU A 288 -7.44 6.27 14.64
CA LEU A 288 -7.46 5.19 13.65
C LEU A 288 -7.03 5.66 12.25
N ILE A 289 -7.51 6.83 11.80
CA ILE A 289 -7.28 7.33 10.44
C ILE A 289 -5.93 8.05 10.34
N THR A 290 -5.58 8.90 11.31
CA THR A 290 -4.35 9.72 11.22
C THR A 290 -3.08 8.95 11.59
N GLY A 291 -3.21 7.70 12.04
CA GLY A 291 -2.08 6.89 12.51
C GLY A 291 -1.57 7.31 13.90
N GLY A 292 -2.39 8.03 14.67
CA GLY A 292 -2.07 8.54 16.00
C GLY A 292 -1.45 9.94 15.99
N ALA A 293 -2.09 10.91 15.32
CA ALA A 293 -1.75 12.31 15.55
C ALA A 293 -2.04 12.69 17.01
N THR A 294 -0.99 12.77 17.83
CA THR A 294 -1.12 13.15 19.24
C THR A 294 -1.29 14.67 19.35
N PRO A 295 -1.97 15.15 20.40
CA PRO A 295 -2.03 16.60 20.69
C PRO A 295 -0.64 17.24 20.82
N GLU A 296 0.35 16.47 21.28
CA GLU A 296 1.75 16.90 21.34
C GLU A 296 2.31 17.21 19.95
N LEU A 297 2.09 16.31 18.98
CA LEU A 297 2.48 16.56 17.61
C LEU A 297 1.78 17.80 17.06
N GLU A 298 0.48 17.96 17.31
CA GLU A 298 -0.27 19.14 16.86
C GLU A 298 0.28 20.45 17.42
N LYS A 299 0.72 20.45 18.69
CA LYS A 299 1.37 21.59 19.31
C LYS A 299 2.68 21.95 18.62
N ILE A 300 3.56 20.97 18.36
CA ILE A 300 4.84 21.17 17.66
C ILE A 300 4.60 21.80 16.27
N LEU A 301 3.52 21.39 15.61
CA LEU A 301 3.17 21.90 14.29
C LEU A 301 2.56 23.30 14.34
N ALA A 302 1.81 23.61 15.38
CA ALA A 302 1.29 24.95 15.65
C ALA A 302 2.43 25.94 15.94
N GLU A 303 3.54 25.50 16.52
CA GLU A 303 4.75 26.31 16.72
C GLU A 303 5.50 26.62 15.41
N GLY A 304 5.11 26.00 14.29
CA GLY A 304 5.60 26.34 12.94
C GLY A 304 6.97 25.75 12.58
N ALA A 305 7.58 24.97 13.47
CA ALA A 305 8.86 24.30 13.24
C ALA A 305 8.78 23.13 12.25
N GLY A 306 7.56 22.66 11.93
CA GLY A 306 7.34 21.50 11.07
C GLY A 306 7.67 20.18 11.79
N MET A 307 7.93 19.12 11.02
CA MET A 307 8.31 17.82 11.56
C MET A 307 9.82 17.81 11.85
N THR A 308 10.19 17.58 13.11
CA THR A 308 11.59 17.51 13.55
C THR A 308 12.01 16.07 13.85
N GLN A 309 13.30 15.81 13.75
CA GLN A 309 13.88 14.51 14.07
C GLN A 309 13.76 14.20 15.56
N GLY A 310 13.25 13.00 15.87
CA GLY A 310 13.16 12.50 17.23
C GLY A 310 14.37 11.70 17.70
N SER A 311 14.42 11.53 19.02
CA SER A 311 15.38 10.63 19.67
C SER A 311 14.92 9.18 19.54
N ASN A 312 15.85 8.24 19.30
CA ASN A 312 15.55 6.80 19.26
C ASN A 312 15.47 6.19 20.68
N SER A 313 14.84 6.87 21.63
CA SER A 313 14.67 6.37 23.00
C SER A 313 13.72 5.17 23.02
N LYS A 314 13.86 4.29 24.03
CA LYS A 314 13.01 3.08 24.15
C LYS A 314 11.53 3.43 24.26
N GLU A 315 11.18 4.52 24.94
CA GLU A 315 9.81 4.99 25.10
C GLU A 315 9.20 5.43 23.76
N VAL A 316 9.95 6.19 22.97
CA VAL A 316 9.54 6.67 21.64
C VAL A 316 9.37 5.50 20.66
N LEU A 317 10.22 4.47 20.75
CA LEU A 317 10.04 3.24 19.96
C LEU A 317 8.84 2.41 20.42
N ASN A 318 8.52 2.41 21.71
CA ASN A 318 7.34 1.72 22.22
C ASN A 318 6.03 2.31 21.69
N ASN A 319 6.01 3.62 21.41
CA ASN A 319 4.85 4.27 20.80
C ASN A 319 4.46 3.63 19.46
N ARG A 320 5.36 2.92 18.77
CA ARG A 320 5.11 2.28 17.47
C ARG A 320 4.16 1.07 17.53
N ARG A 321 3.97 0.47 18.71
CA ARG A 321 3.15 -0.74 18.93
C ARG A 321 1.64 -0.45 18.87
N ARG A 322 1.21 0.30 17.86
CA ARG A 322 -0.18 0.69 17.66
C ARG A 322 -0.86 -0.29 16.71
N PRO A 323 -2.16 -0.53 16.90
CA PRO A 323 -2.92 -1.29 15.92
C PRO A 323 -2.93 -0.56 14.57
N ARG A 324 -3.04 -1.33 13.50
CA ARG A 324 -3.18 -0.84 12.12
C ARG A 324 -4.30 -1.57 11.41
N VAL A 325 -4.94 -0.89 10.46
CA VAL A 325 -5.99 -1.50 9.63
C VAL A 325 -5.33 -2.11 8.41
N VAL A 326 -5.57 -3.40 8.18
CA VAL A 326 -5.07 -4.15 7.04
C VAL A 326 -6.21 -4.87 6.35
N LEU A 327 -6.12 -4.97 5.02
CA LEU A 327 -7.00 -5.78 4.20
C LEU A 327 -6.27 -7.06 3.82
N LEU A 328 -6.81 -8.21 4.25
CA LEU A 328 -6.16 -9.51 4.06
C LEU A 328 -7.07 -10.47 3.29
N PRO A 329 -6.56 -11.25 2.32
CA PRO A 329 -7.35 -12.27 1.66
C PRO A 329 -7.62 -13.44 2.61
N VAL A 330 -8.87 -13.93 2.63
CA VAL A 330 -9.28 -15.03 3.54
C VAL A 330 -8.42 -16.28 3.33
N GLU A 331 -8.04 -16.57 2.08
CA GLU A 331 -7.16 -17.68 1.74
C GLU A 331 -5.82 -17.68 2.49
N ASN A 332 -5.23 -16.52 2.77
CA ASN A 332 -3.92 -16.43 3.42
C ASN A 332 -4.03 -16.40 4.95
N LEU A 333 -5.22 -16.20 5.50
CA LEU A 333 -5.44 -16.06 6.95
C LEU A 333 -5.49 -17.42 7.67
N ILE A 334 -5.88 -18.48 6.98
CA ILE A 334 -6.15 -19.82 7.55
C ILE A 334 -4.92 -20.73 7.44
N ILE A 335 -3.75 -20.17 7.13
CA ILE A 335 -2.49 -20.92 7.15
C ILE A 335 -1.96 -20.91 8.58
N ASP A 336 -2.08 -22.05 9.25
CA ASP A 336 -1.40 -22.31 10.52
C ASP A 336 0.12 -22.30 10.28
N GLU A 337 0.79 -21.25 10.75
CA GLU A 337 2.26 -21.17 10.82
C GLU A 337 2.86 -22.14 11.86
N THR A 338 2.02 -22.93 12.55
CA THR A 338 2.47 -23.84 13.61
C THR A 338 3.30 -25.02 13.11
N ASN A 339 3.31 -25.31 11.80
CA ASN A 339 4.12 -26.39 11.23
C ASN A 339 5.04 -25.87 10.13
N ASN A 340 6.24 -25.48 10.54
CA ASN A 340 7.39 -25.14 9.69
C ASN A 340 7.97 -26.40 8.99
N THR A 341 7.11 -27.21 8.39
CA THR A 341 7.44 -28.33 7.51
C THR A 341 6.71 -28.12 6.20
N GLN A 342 7.48 -27.82 5.16
CA GLN A 342 7.06 -27.45 3.80
C GLN A 342 6.24 -28.53 3.04
N GLN A 343 5.49 -29.41 3.70
CA GLN A 343 4.75 -30.49 3.05
C GLN A 343 3.30 -30.68 3.55
N HIS A 344 2.78 -29.84 4.46
CA HIS A 344 1.39 -29.97 4.96
C HIS A 344 0.49 -28.73 4.82
N SER A 345 0.88 -27.70 4.04
CA SER A 345 0.05 -26.48 3.90
C SER A 345 -1.24 -26.63 3.07
N SER A 346 -1.48 -27.75 2.38
CA SER A 346 -2.69 -27.90 1.54
C SER A 346 -3.87 -28.62 2.22
N VAL A 347 -3.66 -29.31 3.34
CA VAL A 347 -4.69 -30.19 3.91
C VAL A 347 -5.61 -29.45 4.89
N MET A 348 -5.11 -28.45 5.62
CA MET A 348 -5.91 -27.63 6.55
C MET A 348 -6.84 -26.63 5.83
N MET A 349 -6.40 -26.11 4.68
CA MET A 349 -7.23 -25.28 3.81
C MET A 349 -8.50 -26.02 3.37
N ASN A 350 -8.36 -27.26 2.88
CA ASN A 350 -9.50 -28.03 2.42
C ASN A 350 -10.47 -28.33 3.55
N ALA A 351 -10.00 -28.80 4.72
CA ALA A 351 -10.89 -29.12 5.84
C ALA A 351 -11.71 -27.92 6.36
N PHE A 352 -11.14 -26.71 6.39
CA PHE A 352 -11.87 -25.50 6.79
C PHE A 352 -12.90 -25.08 5.75
N TRP A 353 -12.54 -25.11 4.46
CA TRP A 353 -13.45 -24.75 3.37
C TRP A 353 -14.53 -25.83 3.11
N ASP A 354 -14.24 -27.08 3.41
CA ASP A 354 -15.17 -28.22 3.30
C ASP A 354 -16.32 -28.13 4.34
N ALA A 355 -16.11 -27.37 5.42
CA ALA A 355 -17.10 -27.15 6.48
C ALA A 355 -18.03 -25.94 6.25
N ASN A 356 -17.97 -25.26 5.08
CA ASN A 356 -18.67 -24.00 4.80
C ASN A 356 -18.44 -22.93 5.89
N PRO A 357 -17.25 -22.32 5.92
CA PRO A 357 -16.85 -21.46 7.03
C PRO A 357 -17.72 -20.21 7.11
N THR A 358 -18.11 -19.86 8.33
CA THR A 358 -18.89 -18.65 8.61
C THR A 358 -17.98 -17.51 9.08
N TYR A 359 -18.47 -16.27 8.92
CA TYR A 359 -17.76 -15.10 9.43
C TYR A 359 -17.50 -15.19 10.95
N GLY A 360 -18.43 -15.78 11.70
CA GLY A 360 -18.29 -15.99 13.13
C GLY A 360 -17.09 -16.86 13.51
N ASP A 361 -16.88 -17.95 12.77
CA ASP A 361 -15.78 -18.89 13.03
C ASP A 361 -14.44 -18.23 12.73
N LEU A 362 -14.37 -17.44 11.65
CA LEU A 362 -13.20 -16.64 11.31
C LEU A 362 -12.92 -15.57 12.38
N PHE A 363 -13.95 -14.87 12.85
CA PHE A 363 -13.83 -13.85 13.89
C PHE A 363 -13.25 -14.43 15.18
N VAL A 364 -13.79 -15.55 15.65
CA VAL A 364 -13.31 -16.22 16.88
C VAL A 364 -11.87 -16.73 16.70
N SER A 365 -11.56 -17.34 15.56
CA SER A 365 -10.21 -17.86 15.29
C SER A 365 -9.16 -16.74 15.27
N LEU A 366 -9.42 -15.63 14.58
CA LEU A 366 -8.49 -14.50 14.50
C LEU A 366 -8.29 -13.80 15.84
N LEU A 367 -9.36 -13.68 16.64
CA LEU A 367 -9.26 -13.07 17.96
C LEU A 367 -8.49 -13.97 18.93
N MET A 368 -8.77 -15.28 18.95
CA MET A 368 -8.15 -16.22 19.90
C MET A 368 -6.69 -16.53 19.59
N HIS A 369 -6.31 -16.61 18.30
CA HIS A 369 -4.96 -17.02 17.91
C HIS A 369 -4.02 -15.86 17.60
N ARG A 370 -4.55 -14.69 17.21
CA ARG A 370 -3.74 -13.57 16.73
C ARG A 370 -4.03 -12.23 17.40
N ASP A 371 -5.01 -12.16 18.30
CA ASP A 371 -5.49 -10.89 18.90
C ASP A 371 -5.90 -9.85 17.84
N TRP A 372 -6.44 -10.33 16.71
CA TRP A 372 -6.85 -9.50 15.58
C TRP A 372 -8.36 -9.29 15.58
N LEU A 373 -8.80 -8.05 15.37
CA LEU A 373 -10.21 -7.70 15.35
C LEU A 373 -10.72 -7.52 13.92
N CYS A 374 -11.67 -8.36 13.48
CA CYS A 374 -12.29 -8.20 12.16
C CYS A 374 -13.38 -7.12 12.19
N LEU A 375 -13.33 -6.20 11.24
CA LEU A 375 -14.30 -5.12 11.06
C LEU A 375 -15.38 -5.45 10.05
N GLY A 376 -15.03 -6.21 9.01
CA GLY A 376 -15.94 -6.52 7.92
C GLY A 376 -15.26 -7.20 6.75
N LEU A 377 -16.01 -7.36 5.66
CA LEU A 377 -15.59 -8.04 4.44
C LEU A 377 -15.56 -7.07 3.26
N TYR A 378 -14.74 -7.39 2.27
CA TYR A 378 -14.67 -6.72 0.98
C TYR A 378 -14.85 -7.77 -0.12
N ARG A 379 -16.12 -8.00 -0.45
CA ARG A 379 -16.60 -9.12 -1.26
C ARG A 379 -16.66 -8.74 -2.73
N LEU A 380 -16.25 -9.65 -3.61
CA LEU A 380 -16.37 -9.46 -5.06
C LEU A 380 -17.85 -9.32 -5.47
N HIS A 381 -18.17 -8.25 -6.19
CA HIS A 381 -19.49 -8.01 -6.73
C HIS A 381 -19.67 -8.85 -7.99
N ASN A 382 -20.18 -10.07 -7.83
CA ASN A 382 -20.57 -10.90 -8.96
C ASN A 382 -21.96 -10.45 -9.43
N ASN A 383 -22.02 -9.68 -10.51
CA ASN A 383 -23.29 -9.48 -11.21
C ASN A 383 -23.53 -10.71 -12.09
N PRO A 384 -24.50 -11.59 -11.75
CA PRO A 384 -24.76 -12.83 -12.49
C PRO A 384 -25.25 -12.58 -13.92
N SER A 385 -25.63 -11.34 -14.25
CA SER A 385 -26.14 -10.91 -15.55
C SER A 385 -25.04 -10.65 -16.58
N LEU A 386 -23.77 -10.51 -16.16
CA LEU A 386 -22.63 -10.19 -17.02
C LEU A 386 -21.93 -11.47 -17.52
N ARG A 387 -21.59 -11.50 -18.82
CA ARG A 387 -20.84 -12.60 -19.44
C ARG A 387 -19.48 -12.78 -18.76
N PRO A 388 -18.91 -14.01 -18.70
CA PRO A 388 -17.66 -14.30 -17.97
C PRO A 388 -16.45 -13.45 -18.38
N ILE A 389 -16.44 -12.89 -19.59
CA ILE A 389 -15.35 -12.03 -20.12
C ILE A 389 -15.44 -10.58 -19.60
N SER A 390 -16.59 -10.19 -19.06
CA SER A 390 -16.89 -8.85 -18.55
C SER A 390 -17.08 -8.85 -17.03
N GLN A 391 -16.53 -9.84 -16.32
CA GLN A 391 -16.60 -9.88 -14.87
C GLN A 391 -15.83 -8.68 -14.31
N SER A 392 -16.61 -7.77 -13.71
CA SER A 392 -16.09 -6.60 -13.03
C SER A 392 -15.34 -7.05 -11.79
N ASN A 393 -14.06 -6.67 -11.66
CA ASN A 393 -13.25 -6.92 -10.45
C ASN A 393 -13.66 -6.01 -9.26
N LYS A 394 -14.82 -5.35 -9.35
CA LYS A 394 -15.36 -4.49 -8.30
C LYS A 394 -15.72 -5.32 -7.08
N ARG A 395 -15.41 -4.78 -5.91
CA ARG A 395 -15.70 -5.38 -4.62
C ARG A 395 -16.50 -4.39 -3.78
N VAL A 396 -17.42 -4.90 -2.97
CA VAL A 396 -18.31 -4.11 -2.10
C VAL A 396 -17.96 -4.37 -0.65
N VAL A 397 -18.03 -3.30 0.16
CA VAL A 397 -17.77 -3.35 1.60
C VAL A 397 -19.01 -3.87 2.35
N ILE A 398 -18.80 -4.84 3.24
CA ILE A 398 -19.82 -5.37 4.15
C ILE A 398 -19.33 -5.15 5.58
N CYS A 399 -19.88 -4.15 6.25
CA CYS A 399 -19.52 -3.82 7.64
C CYS A 399 -20.21 -4.78 8.62
N SER A 400 -19.45 -5.37 9.54
CA SER A 400 -19.96 -6.21 10.64
C SER A 400 -21.04 -7.24 10.22
N PRO A 401 -20.73 -8.20 9.32
CA PRO A 401 -21.69 -9.21 8.90
C PRO A 401 -22.13 -10.12 10.08
N PRO A 402 -23.33 -10.73 10.01
CA PRO A 402 -23.82 -11.65 11.04
C PRO A 402 -22.91 -12.88 11.21
N ARG A 403 -22.97 -13.50 12.40
CA ARG A 403 -22.16 -14.70 12.73
C ARG A 403 -22.31 -15.82 11.69
N THR A 404 -23.52 -16.04 11.19
CA THR A 404 -23.88 -17.11 10.24
C THR A 404 -23.58 -16.77 8.78
N PHE A 405 -22.99 -15.61 8.51
CA PHE A 405 -22.74 -15.16 7.14
C PHE A 405 -21.67 -16.06 6.47
N PRO A 406 -21.98 -16.66 5.30
CA PRO A 406 -21.06 -17.57 4.64
C PRO A 406 -19.91 -16.80 3.98
N LEU A 407 -18.68 -17.31 4.12
CA LEU A 407 -17.48 -16.74 3.51
C LEU A 407 -17.20 -17.33 2.12
N LEU A 408 -16.62 -16.52 1.23
CA LEU A 408 -16.15 -16.95 -0.08
C LEU A 408 -14.62 -16.90 -0.12
N LYS A 409 -13.99 -17.81 -0.88
CA LYS A 409 -12.52 -17.85 -1.04
C LYS A 409 -11.95 -16.55 -1.62
N SER A 410 -12.72 -15.87 -2.45
CA SER A 410 -12.33 -14.59 -3.06
C SER A 410 -12.50 -13.39 -2.14
N ASP A 411 -13.09 -13.54 -0.94
CA ASP A 411 -13.31 -12.42 -0.03
C ASP A 411 -11.99 -11.88 0.55
N LEU A 412 -11.97 -10.57 0.77
CA LEU A 412 -10.94 -9.90 1.56
C LEU A 412 -11.56 -9.45 2.88
N VAL A 413 -10.79 -9.38 3.97
CA VAL A 413 -11.26 -9.06 5.33
C VAL A 413 -10.55 -7.83 5.83
N TYR A 414 -11.31 -6.86 6.35
CA TYR A 414 -10.77 -5.74 7.09
C TYR A 414 -10.46 -6.17 8.51
N VAL A 415 -9.20 -6.08 8.90
CA VAL A 415 -8.71 -6.53 10.21
C VAL A 415 -7.89 -5.42 10.86
N ILE A 416 -8.11 -5.20 12.15
CA ILE A 416 -7.20 -4.45 12.99
C ILE A 416 -6.13 -5.42 13.49
N GLN A 417 -4.93 -5.26 12.94
CA GLN A 417 -3.75 -6.04 13.26
C GLN A 417 -2.92 -5.30 14.30
N GLN A 418 -2.47 -6.00 15.34
CA GLN A 418 -1.45 -5.46 16.25
C GLN A 418 -0.07 -5.43 15.55
N PHE A 419 0.62 -4.30 15.61
CA PHE A 419 1.98 -4.20 15.08
C PHE A 419 3.01 -4.71 16.10
N GLN A 420 3.70 -5.79 15.75
CA GLN A 420 4.88 -6.28 16.48
C GLN A 420 6.13 -6.00 15.66
N PRO A 421 6.99 -5.04 16.06
CA PRO A 421 8.22 -4.74 15.35
C PRO A 421 9.17 -5.94 15.38
N LYS A 422 9.56 -6.45 14.21
CA LYS A 422 10.42 -7.64 14.06
C LYS A 422 11.85 -7.45 14.58
N TYR A 423 12.29 -6.22 14.77
CA TYR A 423 13.69 -5.85 15.04
C TYR A 423 13.88 -5.02 16.32
N ASP A 424 12.86 -4.89 17.16
CA ASP A 424 13.07 -4.25 18.46
C ASP A 424 13.85 -5.19 19.39
N PRO A 425 14.95 -4.73 20.03
CA PRO A 425 15.59 -5.52 21.07
C PRO A 425 14.55 -5.85 22.15
N PRO A 426 14.54 -7.08 22.69
CA PRO A 426 13.58 -7.49 23.70
C PRO A 426 13.66 -6.51 24.89
N LEU A 427 12.51 -5.94 25.26
CA LEU A 427 12.39 -4.93 26.31
C LEU A 427 12.65 -5.49 27.73
N ASN A 428 12.89 -6.80 27.87
CA ASN A 428 13.15 -7.47 29.14
C ASN A 428 14.62 -7.90 29.28
N ILE A 429 15.52 -6.92 29.37
CA ILE A 429 16.77 -7.12 30.08
C ILE A 429 16.75 -6.10 31.21
N GLU A 430 16.34 -6.54 32.40
CA GLU A 430 16.70 -5.84 33.62
C GLU A 430 18.22 -5.63 33.58
N PRO A 431 18.72 -4.40 33.77
CA PRO A 431 20.16 -4.21 33.84
C PRO A 431 20.67 -5.05 35.01
N GLU A 432 21.43 -6.10 34.73
CA GLU A 432 22.17 -6.82 35.77
C GLU A 432 22.95 -5.78 36.58
N PRO A 433 22.95 -5.87 37.92
CA PRO A 433 23.66 -4.91 38.74
C PRO A 433 25.13 -4.94 38.33
N ILE A 434 25.63 -3.76 37.95
CA ILE A 434 27.04 -3.51 37.64
C ILE A 434 27.87 -4.04 38.80
N LYS A 435 28.51 -5.21 38.62
CA LYS A 435 29.52 -5.68 39.55
C LYS A 435 30.67 -4.70 39.46
N THR A 436 30.93 -4.02 40.57
CA THR A 436 32.11 -3.21 40.80
C THR A 436 33.34 -4.00 40.37
N ILE A 437 34.05 -3.48 39.36
CA ILE A 437 35.34 -3.99 38.93
C ILE A 437 36.33 -3.57 40.00
N ASP A 438 36.81 -4.53 40.79
CA ASP A 438 38.01 -4.36 41.58
C ASP A 438 39.21 -4.26 40.63
N ASP A 439 39.93 -3.15 40.76
CA ASP A 439 41.25 -2.94 40.19
C ASP A 439 42.20 -4.05 40.62
N ASN A 440 42.74 -4.81 39.66
CA ASN A 440 44.16 -5.22 39.57
C ASN A 440 44.36 -6.39 38.60
N LYS A 441 44.88 -6.10 37.40
CA LYS A 441 46.12 -6.65 36.81
C LYS A 441 46.13 -6.52 35.29
N GLN A 442 47.15 -5.81 34.81
CA GLN A 442 47.59 -5.80 33.42
C GLN A 442 48.12 -7.18 32.99
N SER A 443 47.74 -7.66 31.81
CA SER A 443 48.69 -8.03 30.74
C SER A 443 47.96 -8.65 29.53
N ASN A 444 48.20 -8.06 28.35
CA ASN A 444 48.34 -8.67 27.01
C ASN A 444 47.47 -9.89 26.65
N ILE A 445 46.62 -9.77 25.62
CA ILE A 445 46.50 -10.71 24.48
C ILE A 445 45.79 -10.01 23.30
N VAL A 446 46.31 -10.29 22.11
CA VAL A 446 45.99 -9.82 20.74
C VAL A 446 44.57 -10.24 20.28
N PRO A 447 43.91 -9.50 19.36
CA PRO A 447 42.55 -9.81 18.89
C PRO A 447 42.53 -10.83 17.74
N GLU A 448 41.60 -11.79 17.78
CA GLU A 448 41.22 -12.66 16.66
C GLU A 448 39.67 -12.82 16.60
N PRO A 449 39.10 -13.19 15.43
CA PRO A 449 37.95 -12.48 14.86
C PRO A 449 36.59 -13.14 15.09
N LEU A 450 35.54 -12.35 14.82
CA LEU A 450 34.12 -12.74 14.79
C LEU A 450 33.90 -14.08 14.10
N ASN A 451 33.38 -15.07 14.84
CA ASN A 451 32.70 -16.22 14.27
C ASN A 451 31.20 -16.14 14.54
N THR A 452 30.47 -16.15 13.42
CA THR A 452 29.04 -16.30 13.27
C THR A 452 28.52 -17.54 14.01
N VAL A 453 27.51 -17.39 14.85
CA VAL A 453 26.70 -18.51 15.35
C VAL A 453 25.23 -18.24 15.05
N MET A 454 24.70 -19.03 14.13
CA MET A 454 23.28 -19.22 13.88
C MET A 454 22.64 -20.00 15.05
N GLN A 455 21.50 -19.47 15.52
CA GLN A 455 20.28 -20.11 16.03
C GLN A 455 20.33 -21.43 16.82
N MET A 456 19.65 -21.42 17.98
CA MET A 456 18.76 -22.49 18.45
C MET A 456 17.51 -21.87 19.13
N PRO A 457 16.33 -22.54 19.10
CA PRO A 457 15.05 -21.98 19.55
C PRO A 457 14.83 -22.20 21.06
N TYR A 458 14.30 -21.20 21.76
CA TYR A 458 13.90 -21.35 23.17
C TYR A 458 12.44 -21.73 23.31
N THR A 459 12.22 -22.84 24.03
CA THR A 459 10.94 -23.36 24.51
C THR A 459 10.36 -22.41 25.57
N ILE A 460 9.13 -21.93 25.37
CA ILE A 460 8.40 -21.17 26.40
C ILE A 460 7.67 -22.16 27.30
N ILE A 461 8.04 -22.18 28.59
CA ILE A 461 7.32 -22.89 29.65
C ILE A 461 6.18 -21.99 30.12
N THR A 462 4.94 -22.30 29.74
CA THR A 462 3.75 -21.67 30.31
C THR A 462 3.49 -22.24 31.71
N LYS A 463 3.70 -21.43 32.75
CA LYS A 463 3.14 -21.73 34.09
C LYS A 463 1.65 -21.46 34.06
N VAL A 464 0.86 -22.52 33.98
CA VAL A 464 -0.59 -22.50 34.23
C VAL A 464 -0.79 -22.39 35.74
N THR A 465 -1.31 -21.28 36.24
CA THR A 465 -1.89 -21.19 37.57
C THR A 465 -3.35 -21.66 37.50
N PRO A 466 -3.76 -22.72 38.21
CA PRO A 466 -5.15 -23.14 38.23
C PRO A 466 -5.97 -22.16 39.09
N ILE A 467 -7.06 -21.64 38.52
CA ILE A 467 -8.11 -20.94 39.27
C ILE A 467 -8.96 -22.04 39.90
N THR A 468 -8.96 -22.10 41.24
CA THR A 468 -9.87 -22.95 42.01
C THR A 468 -11.21 -22.23 42.18
N ASP A 469 -12.27 -22.83 41.66
CA ASP A 469 -13.66 -22.49 41.95
C ASP A 469 -13.97 -22.81 43.41
N ASP A 470 -14.21 -21.79 44.23
CA ASP A 470 -14.92 -21.95 45.50
C ASP A 470 -16.23 -21.15 45.45
N ILE A 471 -17.29 -21.92 45.25
CA ILE A 471 -18.70 -21.55 45.41
C ILE A 471 -18.92 -21.21 46.89
N ASN A 472 -19.47 -20.02 47.18
CA ASN A 472 -20.10 -19.78 48.48
C ASN A 472 -21.44 -19.06 48.28
N ILE A 473 -22.50 -19.87 48.36
CA ILE A 473 -23.88 -19.46 48.49
C ILE A 473 -24.06 -18.97 49.93
N ASN A 474 -24.47 -17.72 50.12
CA ASN A 474 -25.09 -17.29 51.37
C ASN A 474 -26.37 -16.53 51.03
N ASP A 475 -27.46 -17.29 51.09
CA ASP A 475 -28.77 -16.77 51.50
C ASP A 475 -28.64 -16.15 52.90
N ASP A 476 -29.12 -14.92 53.04
CA ASP A 476 -29.81 -14.35 54.22
C ASP A 476 -29.54 -12.83 54.32
N ASN A 477 -30.52 -12.02 53.90
CA ASN A 477 -31.38 -11.33 54.86
C ASN A 477 -32.39 -10.39 54.19
N LYS A 478 -33.63 -10.58 54.64
CA LYS A 478 -34.75 -9.64 54.60
C LYS A 478 -34.36 -8.30 55.25
N ILE A 479 -34.80 -7.18 54.66
CA ILE A 479 -35.88 -6.29 55.11
C ILE A 479 -36.22 -5.35 53.94
#